data_AF-A0ABC8ULT3-F1
#
_entry.id   AF-A0ABC8ULT3-F1
#
_cell.length_a   1.000
_cell.length_b   1.000
_cell.length_c   1.000
_cell.angle_alpha   90.00
_cell.angle_beta   90.00
_cell.angle_gamma   90.00
#
_symmetry.space_group_name_H-M   'P 1'
#
loop_
_entity.id
_entity.type
_entity.pdbx_description
1 polymer ?
#
loop_
_entity_poly.entity_id
_entity_poly.type
_entity_poly.pdbx_seq_one_letter_code
_entity_poly.pdbx_strand_id
1 'polypeptide(L)'
;MVSGGKRRRVFLLVIQKILLLIVLCLTSRCCKAQHKHDQHCNTSSCGNIRDIRYPFRLEGDPQHCGLRDYQLACNNNRAILQLKSPPDAGYDYKFNYSYYVEAITYDNFSIRLVDPGLDKDNCSSLSLHSLPYNSFSRNSIFTRRFFPSFIGSYNNYDVVFISCQNPVNRSGYVDTGFCDKRNTTSTSNTTSPSPLQNHNYFVLGEMDFSELEDSCNIGSSVLASIDVVSRLLTGDNISFSDLYDGLAYGFELRWYRANCGHCVARGGWCYYIENNIYCDYCVELSFAFDTRIFHC
;
A
#
# COMPACT_ATOMS: atom_id res chain seq x y z
N MET A 1 50.73 -43.51 4.34
CA MET A 1 49.82 -42.84 5.30
C MET A 1 50.17 -41.36 5.46
N VAL A 2 49.78 -40.47 4.55
CA VAL A 2 50.06 -39.00 4.66
C VAL A 2 48.83 -38.14 4.26
N SER A 3 47.66 -38.75 4.03
CA SER A 3 46.49 -38.05 3.48
C SER A 3 45.52 -37.48 4.54
N GLY A 4 45.57 -37.98 5.78
CA GLY A 4 44.61 -37.59 6.84
C GLY A 4 44.87 -36.22 7.50
N GLY A 5 46.14 -35.81 7.63
CA GLY A 5 46.52 -34.58 8.32
C GLY A 5 46.21 -33.30 7.54
N LYS A 6 46.34 -33.34 6.21
CA LYS A 6 46.09 -32.19 5.33
C LYS A 6 44.58 -31.89 5.22
N ARG A 7 43.73 -32.93 5.13
CA ARG A 7 42.27 -32.80 5.14
C ARG A 7 41.74 -32.24 6.47
N ARG A 8 42.27 -32.70 7.62
CA ARG A 8 41.88 -32.15 8.93
C ARG A 8 42.22 -30.67 9.10
N ARG A 9 43.41 -30.24 8.64
CA ARG A 9 43.80 -28.82 8.68
C ARG A 9 42.91 -27.94 7.80
N VAL A 10 42.57 -28.39 6.59
CA VAL A 10 41.66 -27.65 5.70
C VAL A 10 40.26 -27.56 6.33
N PHE A 11 39.75 -28.64 6.92
CA PHE A 11 38.44 -28.65 7.56
C PHE A 11 38.37 -27.69 8.76
N LEU A 12 39.41 -27.63 9.59
CA LEU A 12 39.52 -26.69 10.70
C LEU A 12 39.56 -25.23 10.23
N LEU A 13 40.26 -24.92 9.14
CA LEU A 13 40.32 -23.57 8.58
C LEU A 13 38.97 -23.13 7.98
N VAL A 14 38.21 -24.05 7.39
CA VAL A 14 36.86 -23.76 6.87
C VAL A 14 35.90 -23.47 8.03
N ILE A 15 35.90 -24.30 9.07
CA ILE A 15 35.09 -24.07 10.28
C ILE A 15 35.44 -22.74 10.93
N GLN A 16 36.74 -22.41 11.06
CA GLN A 16 37.17 -21.15 11.63
C GLN A 16 36.68 -19.95 10.81
N LYS A 17 36.72 -20.02 9.47
CA LYS A 17 36.19 -18.96 8.61
C LYS A 17 34.67 -18.83 8.70
N ILE A 18 33.94 -19.95 8.80
CA ILE A 18 32.48 -19.94 8.99
C ILE A 18 32.11 -19.33 10.35
N LEU A 19 32.79 -19.70 11.42
CA LEU A 19 32.61 -19.09 12.74
C LEU A 19 32.91 -17.59 12.72
N LEU A 20 33.96 -17.17 12.01
CA LEU A 20 34.30 -15.75 11.89
C LEU A 20 33.21 -14.97 11.13
N LEU A 21 32.64 -15.55 10.07
CA LEU A 21 31.51 -15.00 9.32
C LEU A 21 30.24 -14.91 10.16
N ILE A 22 29.90 -15.96 10.92
CA ILE A 22 28.75 -15.98 11.83
C ILE A 22 28.94 -14.90 12.90
N VAL A 23 30.13 -14.79 13.50
CA VAL A 23 30.44 -13.72 14.46
C VAL A 23 30.35 -12.34 13.80
N LEU A 24 30.82 -12.17 12.56
CA LEU A 24 30.69 -10.89 11.83
C LEU A 24 29.22 -10.53 11.55
N CYS A 25 28.38 -11.50 11.18
CA CYS A 25 26.94 -11.31 11.00
C CYS A 25 26.25 -10.97 12.32
N LEU A 26 26.57 -11.69 13.40
CA LEU A 26 25.99 -11.47 14.73
C LEU A 26 26.48 -10.17 15.39
N THR A 27 27.70 -9.72 15.04
CA THR A 27 28.28 -8.44 15.51
C THR A 27 28.04 -7.28 14.56
N SER A 28 27.39 -7.53 13.41
CA SER A 28 26.77 -6.48 12.61
C SER A 28 25.64 -5.88 13.47
N ARG A 29 26.04 -4.91 14.28
CA ARG A 29 25.09 -4.03 14.94
C ARG A 29 24.36 -3.37 13.79
N CYS A 30 23.12 -3.81 13.53
CA CYS A 30 22.16 -3.01 12.79
C CYS A 30 22.19 -1.65 13.46
N CYS A 31 22.86 -0.69 12.82
CA CYS A 31 22.89 0.68 13.31
C CYS A 31 21.43 1.11 13.33
N LYS A 32 20.84 1.22 14.53
CA LYS A 32 19.67 2.07 14.70
C LYS A 32 20.11 3.44 14.19
N ALA A 33 19.66 3.80 12.99
CA ALA A 33 19.96 5.08 12.39
C ALA A 33 19.27 6.12 13.27
N GLN A 34 20.01 6.64 14.24
CA GLN A 34 19.56 7.75 15.05
C GLN A 34 19.71 8.98 14.16
N HIS A 35 18.64 9.29 13.42
CA HIS A 35 18.60 10.42 12.50
C HIS A 35 18.87 11.70 13.29
N LYS A 36 19.98 12.37 12.98
CA LYS A 36 20.34 13.70 13.50
C LYS A 36 19.50 14.83 12.87
N HIS A 37 18.31 14.55 12.32
CA HIS A 37 17.48 15.57 11.67
C HIS A 37 16.62 16.38 12.67
N ASP A 38 16.54 15.95 13.93
CA ASP A 38 15.56 16.50 14.89
C ASP A 38 16.04 17.72 15.68
N GLN A 39 17.30 18.16 15.56
CA GLN A 39 17.81 19.20 16.47
C GLN A 39 17.33 20.63 16.16
N HIS A 40 16.55 20.86 15.09
CA HIS A 40 16.01 22.21 14.80
C HIS A 40 14.66 22.23 14.04
N CYS A 41 13.94 21.11 13.94
CA CYS A 41 12.66 21.07 13.23
C CYS A 41 11.49 21.11 14.20
N ASN A 42 10.70 22.17 14.14
CA ASN A 42 9.43 22.23 14.85
C ASN A 42 8.39 21.35 14.14
N THR A 43 7.42 20.86 14.89
CA THR A 43 6.28 20.14 14.33
C THR A 43 5.31 21.11 13.67
N SER A 44 4.72 20.69 12.56
CA SER A 44 3.72 21.44 11.81
C SER A 44 2.32 20.83 12.02
N SER A 45 1.28 21.55 11.62
CA SER A 45 -0.11 21.05 11.73
C SER A 45 -0.98 21.54 10.57
N CYS A 46 -2.02 20.77 10.26
CA CYS A 46 -3.02 21.09 9.25
C CYS A 46 -4.37 20.46 9.63
N GLY A 47 -5.34 21.29 10.03
CA GLY A 47 -6.66 20.85 10.45
C GLY A 47 -6.62 19.86 11.61
N ASN A 48 -7.12 18.65 11.37
CA ASN A 48 -7.15 17.59 12.38
C ASN A 48 -5.79 16.93 12.63
N ILE A 49 -4.83 17.10 11.72
CA ILE A 49 -3.47 16.56 11.87
C ILE A 49 -2.61 17.57 12.63
N ARG A 50 -2.36 17.30 13.91
CA ARG A 50 -1.65 18.24 14.82
C ARG A 50 -0.16 17.98 14.98
N ASP A 51 0.33 16.83 14.53
CA ASP A 51 1.74 16.42 14.64
C ASP A 51 2.29 15.97 13.28
N ILE A 52 2.61 16.94 12.42
CA ILE A 52 3.32 16.72 11.16
C ILE A 52 4.80 16.92 11.43
N ARG A 53 5.58 15.86 11.31
CA ARG A 53 7.02 15.83 11.56
C ARG A 53 7.69 14.85 10.60
N TYR A 54 9.02 14.82 10.66
CA TYR A 54 9.83 13.95 9.81
C TYR A 54 9.26 12.51 9.78
N PRO A 55 9.08 11.91 8.59
CA PRO A 55 9.55 12.37 7.27
C PRO A 55 8.61 13.34 6.56
N PHE A 56 7.39 13.54 7.05
CA PHE A 56 6.43 14.43 6.43
C PHE A 56 6.79 15.90 6.67
N ARG A 57 6.30 16.74 5.75
CA ARG A 57 6.46 18.19 5.82
C ARG A 57 5.35 18.89 5.07
N LEU A 58 5.05 20.12 5.44
CA LEU A 58 4.23 21.03 4.65
C LEU A 58 5.08 21.79 3.62
N GLU A 59 4.43 22.37 2.62
CA GLU A 59 5.09 23.17 1.58
C GLU A 59 5.87 24.38 2.16
N GLY A 60 5.38 24.97 3.24
CA GLY A 60 6.04 26.09 3.93
C GLY A 60 7.17 25.67 4.89
N ASP A 61 7.34 24.37 5.18
CA ASP A 61 8.36 23.93 6.13
C ASP A 61 9.78 24.09 5.55
N PRO A 62 10.80 24.35 6.39
CA PRO A 62 12.19 24.42 5.94
C PRO A 62 12.62 23.18 5.17
N GLN A 63 13.48 23.35 4.15
CA GLN A 63 13.85 22.23 3.27
C GLN A 63 14.51 21.04 3.98
N HIS A 64 15.18 21.29 5.10
CA HIS A 64 15.84 20.26 5.91
C HIS A 64 14.88 19.52 6.87
N CYS A 65 13.65 20.02 7.03
CA CYS A 65 12.63 19.44 7.90
C CYS A 65 11.66 18.60 7.07
N GLY A 66 11.99 17.31 6.94
CA GLY A 66 11.21 16.34 6.18
C GLY A 66 11.73 16.10 4.76
N LEU A 67 11.14 15.12 4.10
CA LEU A 67 11.56 14.62 2.79
C LEU A 67 10.64 15.15 1.69
N ARG A 68 11.20 15.41 0.50
CA ARG A 68 10.45 15.93 -0.65
C ARG A 68 9.30 15.00 -1.07
N ASP A 69 9.54 13.70 -1.06
CA ASP A 69 8.53 12.70 -1.49
C ASP A 69 7.42 12.48 -0.45
N TYR A 70 7.52 13.11 0.72
CA TYR A 70 6.55 13.06 1.82
C TYR A 70 5.98 14.46 2.11
N GLN A 71 6.07 15.36 1.13
CA GLN A 71 5.47 16.69 1.23
C GLN A 71 3.95 16.59 1.12
N LEU A 72 3.27 17.25 2.06
CA LEU A 72 1.82 17.39 2.12
C LEU A 72 1.43 18.83 1.76
N ALA A 73 0.35 18.99 1.01
CA ALA A 73 -0.32 20.28 0.88
C ALA A 73 -1.32 20.46 2.03
N CYS A 74 -1.63 21.71 2.38
CA CYS A 74 -2.64 22.03 3.37
C CYS A 74 -3.59 23.10 2.81
N ASN A 75 -4.75 22.67 2.33
CA ASN A 75 -5.73 23.56 1.70
C ASN A 75 -7.02 23.54 2.53
N ASN A 76 -7.53 24.71 2.89
CA ASN A 76 -8.77 24.85 3.68
C ASN A 76 -8.77 23.99 4.96
N ASN A 77 -7.66 23.99 5.71
CA ASN A 77 -7.46 23.15 6.89
C ASN A 77 -7.58 21.63 6.63
N ARG A 78 -7.31 21.18 5.40
CA ARG A 78 -7.29 19.76 5.06
C ARG A 78 -5.94 19.39 4.43
N ALA A 79 -5.29 18.41 5.05
CA ALA A 79 -4.02 17.89 4.57
C ALA A 79 -4.25 17.01 3.33
N ILE A 80 -3.40 17.16 2.31
CA ILE A 80 -3.52 16.47 1.02
C ILE A 80 -2.18 15.82 0.68
N LEU A 81 -2.22 14.53 0.37
CA LEU A 81 -1.10 13.81 -0.23
C LEU A 81 -1.31 13.71 -1.75
N GLN A 82 -0.31 14.13 -2.51
CA GLN A 82 -0.31 14.00 -3.97
C GLN A 82 0.52 12.78 -4.38
N LEU A 83 -0.12 11.84 -5.08
CA LEU A 83 0.51 10.65 -5.64
C LEU A 83 0.61 10.82 -7.16
N LYS A 84 1.84 10.91 -7.67
CA LYS A 84 2.12 11.21 -9.08
C LYS A 84 2.94 10.10 -9.70
N SER A 85 2.58 9.70 -10.91
CA SER A 85 3.40 8.81 -11.72
C SER A 85 4.76 9.47 -12.06
N PRO A 86 5.84 8.69 -12.22
CA PRO A 86 7.12 9.20 -12.72
C PRO A 86 6.98 9.91 -14.08
N PRO A 87 7.87 10.88 -14.40
CA PRO A 87 7.81 11.60 -15.68
C PRO A 87 7.98 10.71 -16.91
N ASP A 88 8.69 9.57 -16.77
CA ASP A 88 8.94 8.56 -17.79
C ASP A 88 7.88 7.46 -17.82
N ALA A 89 6.78 7.61 -17.07
CA ALA A 89 5.63 6.73 -17.20
C ALA A 89 5.05 6.82 -18.63
N GLY A 90 4.76 5.67 -19.23
CA GLY A 90 4.01 5.61 -20.47
C GLY A 90 2.66 6.32 -20.32
N TYR A 91 2.11 6.83 -21.43
CA TYR A 91 0.87 7.62 -21.43
C TYR A 91 -0.28 6.95 -20.66
N ASP A 92 -0.43 5.63 -20.81
CA ASP A 92 -1.47 4.83 -20.16
C ASP A 92 -1.33 4.70 -18.63
N TYR A 93 -0.16 5.06 -18.08
CA TYR A 93 0.15 4.97 -16.65
C TYR A 93 0.45 6.33 -16.02
N LYS A 94 0.06 7.41 -16.68
CA LYS A 94 0.23 8.76 -16.17
C LYS A 94 -0.92 9.13 -15.25
N PHE A 95 -0.62 9.36 -13.98
CA PHE A 95 -1.61 9.75 -12.99
C PHE A 95 -1.10 10.85 -12.06
N ASN A 96 -2.03 11.62 -11.51
CA ASN A 96 -1.79 12.63 -10.49
C ASN A 96 -3.01 12.68 -9.57
N TYR A 97 -2.96 11.90 -8.49
CA TYR A 97 -4.07 11.71 -7.58
C TYR A 97 -3.84 12.50 -6.31
N SER A 98 -4.87 13.19 -5.86
CA SER A 98 -4.84 13.97 -4.62
C SER A 98 -5.77 13.33 -3.61
N TYR A 99 -5.21 12.79 -2.53
CA TYR A 99 -5.98 12.16 -1.46
C TYR A 99 -5.98 13.02 -0.21
N TYR A 100 -7.08 13.03 0.53
CA TYR A 100 -7.13 13.67 1.84
C TYR A 100 -6.45 12.79 2.88
N VAL A 101 -5.64 13.40 3.74
CA VAL A 101 -4.95 12.72 4.83
C VAL A 101 -5.81 12.78 6.09
N GLU A 102 -6.30 11.62 6.52
CA GLU A 102 -7.16 11.51 7.70
C GLU A 102 -6.38 11.14 8.97
N ALA A 103 -5.23 10.48 8.85
CA ALA A 103 -4.34 10.18 9.97
C ALA A 103 -2.90 9.91 9.52
N ILE A 104 -1.93 10.24 10.38
CA ILE A 104 -0.53 9.84 10.24
C ILE A 104 -0.11 9.16 11.55
N THR A 105 0.34 7.91 11.45
CA THR A 105 0.75 7.10 12.61
C THR A 105 2.25 6.81 12.52
N TYR A 106 3.01 7.33 13.48
CA TYR A 106 4.47 7.21 13.51
C TYR A 106 4.98 5.89 14.07
N ASP A 107 4.25 5.27 15.00
CA ASP A 107 4.70 4.05 15.68
C ASP A 107 4.78 2.84 14.75
N ASN A 108 3.90 2.79 13.75
CA ASN A 108 3.81 1.69 12.79
C ASN A 108 3.98 2.15 11.33
N PHE A 109 4.43 3.39 11.12
CA PHE A 109 4.67 3.98 9.82
C PHE A 109 3.46 3.92 8.87
N SER A 110 2.24 4.20 9.34
CA SER A 110 1.04 4.25 8.49
C SER A 110 0.57 5.68 8.22
N ILE A 111 -0.03 5.89 7.05
CA ILE A 111 -0.78 7.09 6.69
C ILE A 111 -2.11 6.65 6.11
N ARG A 112 -3.21 7.21 6.62
CA ARG A 112 -4.56 6.90 6.17
C ARG A 112 -5.06 7.98 5.23
N LEU A 113 -5.56 7.53 4.08
CA LEU A 113 -5.95 8.38 2.96
C LEU A 113 -7.40 8.10 2.57
N VAL A 114 -8.13 9.15 2.23
CA VAL A 114 -9.50 9.08 1.70
C VAL A 114 -9.56 9.77 0.35
N ASP A 115 -10.27 9.14 -0.59
CA ASP A 115 -10.53 9.74 -1.89
C ASP A 115 -11.45 10.97 -1.75
N PRO A 116 -11.12 12.11 -2.36
CA PRO A 116 -11.92 13.33 -2.23
C PRO A 116 -13.33 13.24 -2.81
N GLY A 117 -13.61 12.27 -3.67
CA GLY A 117 -14.95 12.01 -4.23
C GLY A 117 -15.89 11.32 -3.27
N LEU A 118 -15.37 10.73 -2.19
CA LEU A 118 -16.15 10.00 -1.21
C LEU A 118 -16.63 10.94 -0.10
N ASP A 119 -17.94 10.99 0.08
CA ASP A 119 -18.63 11.71 1.14
C ASP A 119 -19.29 10.71 2.09
N LYS A 120 -18.81 10.66 3.33
CA LYS A 120 -19.29 9.71 4.34
C LYS A 120 -20.82 9.73 4.52
N ASP A 121 -21.47 10.88 4.31
CA ASP A 121 -22.91 11.03 4.51
C ASP A 121 -23.72 10.77 3.23
N ASN A 122 -23.05 10.54 2.09
CA ASN A 122 -23.68 10.31 0.79
C ASN A 122 -23.10 9.07 0.09
N CYS A 123 -23.76 7.93 0.27
CA CYS A 123 -23.34 6.67 -0.31
C CYS A 123 -23.37 6.62 -1.85
N SER A 124 -24.05 7.57 -2.50
CA SER A 124 -24.05 7.69 -3.97
C SER A 124 -22.81 8.39 -4.51
N SER A 125 -21.96 8.92 -3.63
CA SER A 125 -20.69 9.51 -4.06
C SER A 125 -19.71 8.41 -4.46
N LEU A 126 -18.85 8.73 -5.41
CA LEU A 126 -17.95 7.78 -6.04
C LEU A 126 -16.52 8.31 -5.96
N SER A 127 -15.57 7.38 -5.85
CA SER A 127 -14.14 7.72 -5.89
C SER A 127 -13.84 8.49 -7.18
N LEU A 128 -13.13 9.62 -7.06
CA LEU A 128 -12.64 10.36 -8.23
C LEU A 128 -11.48 9.66 -8.89
N HIS A 129 -10.69 8.91 -8.11
CA HIS A 129 -9.53 8.22 -8.62
C HIS A 129 -9.82 6.72 -8.76
N SER A 130 -9.45 6.20 -9.93
CA SER A 130 -9.32 4.76 -10.16
C SER A 130 -7.84 4.41 -10.08
N LEU A 131 -7.51 3.52 -9.16
CA LEU A 131 -6.17 2.97 -9.06
C LEU A 131 -6.08 1.77 -10.01
N PRO A 132 -4.96 1.57 -10.73
CA PRO A 132 -4.71 0.31 -11.41
C PRO A 132 -4.90 -0.87 -10.46
N TYR A 133 -5.44 -1.97 -10.94
CA TYR A 133 -5.63 -3.16 -10.12
C TYR A 133 -4.31 -3.63 -9.49
N ASN A 134 -4.33 -4.05 -8.21
CA ASN A 134 -3.14 -4.35 -7.41
C ASN A 134 -2.18 -3.17 -7.20
N SER A 135 -2.69 -1.93 -7.32
CA SER A 135 -1.92 -0.75 -6.95
C SER A 135 -1.48 -0.86 -5.51
N PHE A 136 -0.19 -0.65 -5.27
CA PHE A 136 0.45 -0.72 -3.96
C PHE A 136 0.70 -2.14 -3.39
N SER A 137 0.46 -3.21 -4.15
CA SER A 137 0.88 -4.57 -3.78
C SER A 137 2.41 -4.62 -3.52
N ARG A 138 2.82 -5.22 -2.40
CA ARG A 138 4.19 -5.18 -1.86
C ARG A 138 5.24 -5.76 -2.81
N ASN A 139 4.85 -6.76 -3.60
CA ASN A 139 5.73 -7.45 -4.55
C ASN A 139 5.52 -7.01 -6.00
N SER A 140 4.60 -6.07 -6.25
CA SER A 140 4.35 -5.58 -7.59
C SER A 140 5.48 -4.67 -8.06
N ILE A 141 6.04 -4.99 -9.23
CA ILE A 141 6.97 -4.13 -9.97
C ILE A 141 6.35 -2.74 -10.17
N PHE A 142 5.03 -2.69 -10.36
CA PHE A 142 4.26 -1.46 -10.48
C PHE A 142 4.46 -0.59 -9.23
N THR A 143 4.21 -1.11 -8.04
CA THR A 143 4.39 -0.36 -6.79
C THR A 143 5.80 0.16 -6.62
N ARG A 144 6.83 -0.66 -6.91
CA ARG A 144 8.23 -0.23 -6.78
C ARG A 144 8.59 0.89 -7.76
N ARG A 145 8.06 0.83 -8.98
CA ARG A 145 8.32 1.83 -10.03
C ARG A 145 7.56 3.14 -9.77
N PHE A 146 6.28 3.04 -9.45
CA PHE A 146 5.37 4.19 -9.40
C PHE A 146 5.24 4.80 -7.99
N PHE A 147 5.52 4.03 -6.94
CA PHE A 147 5.40 4.44 -5.54
C PHE A 147 6.64 4.02 -4.74
N PRO A 148 7.82 4.59 -5.00
CA PRO A 148 9.04 4.23 -4.28
C PRO A 148 8.96 4.58 -2.79
N SER A 149 8.22 5.62 -2.41
CA SER A 149 8.11 6.11 -1.02
C SER A 149 7.04 5.39 -0.19
N PHE A 150 6.04 4.80 -0.83
CA PHE A 150 4.88 4.21 -0.16
C PHE A 150 4.70 2.76 -0.55
N ILE A 151 4.22 1.93 0.38
CA ILE A 151 3.77 0.56 0.09
C ILE A 151 2.34 0.42 0.61
N GLY A 152 1.53 -0.40 -0.03
CA GLY A 152 0.22 -0.74 0.51
C GLY A 152 0.37 -1.41 1.87
N SER A 153 -0.50 -1.05 2.81
CA SER A 153 -0.67 -1.85 4.01
C SER A 153 -1.20 -3.22 3.58
N TYR A 154 -0.79 -4.31 4.26
CA TYR A 154 -1.46 -5.61 4.11
C TYR A 154 -2.93 -5.54 4.52
N ASN A 155 -3.26 -4.49 5.24
CA ASN A 155 -4.58 -4.15 5.71
C ASN A 155 -5.37 -3.34 4.68
N ASN A 156 -5.06 -3.44 3.38
CA ASN A 156 -5.89 -2.87 2.32
C ASN A 156 -6.47 -4.00 1.48
N TYR A 157 -7.71 -3.80 1.03
CA TYR A 157 -8.36 -4.61 0.01
C TYR A 157 -8.55 -3.79 -1.24
N ASP A 158 -8.28 -4.40 -2.39
CA ASP A 158 -8.80 -3.94 -3.67
C ASP A 158 -10.31 -4.15 -3.70
N VAL A 159 -11.03 -3.11 -4.12
CA VAL A 159 -12.46 -3.14 -4.38
C VAL A 159 -12.61 -2.88 -5.88
N VAL A 160 -13.05 -3.90 -6.61
CA VAL A 160 -13.19 -3.85 -8.07
C VAL A 160 -14.66 -3.69 -8.41
N PHE A 161 -15.00 -2.58 -9.03
CA PHE A 161 -16.34 -2.30 -9.54
C PHE A 161 -16.51 -2.88 -10.94
N ILE A 162 -17.59 -3.63 -11.13
CA ILE A 162 -17.86 -4.41 -12.33
C ILE A 162 -19.25 -4.08 -12.84
N SER A 163 -19.38 -3.89 -14.15
CA SER A 163 -20.65 -3.65 -14.83
C SER A 163 -20.91 -4.77 -15.84
N CYS A 164 -22.03 -5.46 -15.69
CA CYS A 164 -22.42 -6.60 -16.51
C CYS A 164 -23.67 -6.33 -17.33
N GLN A 165 -23.75 -6.87 -18.54
CA GLN A 165 -24.97 -6.79 -19.37
C GLN A 165 -26.07 -7.72 -18.87
N ASN A 166 -25.69 -8.86 -18.30
CA ASN A 166 -26.62 -9.85 -17.76
C ASN A 166 -26.45 -9.96 -16.23
N PRO A 167 -27.50 -10.37 -15.50
CA PRO A 167 -27.38 -10.64 -14.08
C PRO A 167 -26.42 -11.82 -13.86
N VAL A 168 -25.55 -11.69 -12.86
CA VAL A 168 -24.55 -12.68 -12.50
C VAL A 168 -24.91 -13.27 -11.15
N ASN A 169 -25.01 -14.59 -11.06
CA ASN A 169 -25.23 -15.31 -9.81
C ASN A 169 -23.99 -16.13 -9.46
N ARG A 170 -22.91 -15.44 -9.09
CA ARG A 170 -21.61 -16.02 -8.79
C ARG A 170 -21.15 -15.57 -7.40
N SER A 171 -20.58 -16.48 -6.62
CA SER A 171 -20.02 -16.13 -5.31
C SER A 171 -18.92 -15.08 -5.45
N GLY A 172 -18.94 -14.07 -4.59
CA GLY A 172 -17.98 -12.96 -4.59
C GLY A 172 -18.43 -11.73 -5.36
N TYR A 173 -19.39 -11.86 -6.29
CA TYR A 173 -20.05 -10.73 -6.94
C TYR A 173 -21.15 -10.22 -6.03
N VAL A 174 -20.91 -9.09 -5.37
CA VAL A 174 -21.88 -8.47 -4.48
C VAL A 174 -22.59 -7.36 -5.24
N ASP A 175 -23.91 -7.45 -5.33
CA ASP A 175 -24.73 -6.42 -5.98
C ASP A 175 -24.53 -5.09 -5.25
N THR A 176 -24.26 -4.04 -6.02
CA THR A 176 -24.08 -2.68 -5.46
C THR A 176 -25.40 -2.09 -4.94
N GLY A 177 -26.53 -2.74 -5.19
CA GLY A 177 -27.84 -2.47 -4.59
C GLY A 177 -28.09 -0.98 -4.46
N PHE A 178 -28.09 -0.29 -5.62
CA PHE A 178 -28.01 1.16 -5.78
C PHE A 178 -28.47 1.94 -4.54
N CYS A 179 -27.54 2.24 -3.62
CA CYS A 179 -27.73 3.08 -2.44
C CYS A 179 -29.19 3.28 -2.02
N ASP A 180 -29.78 2.22 -1.45
CA ASP A 180 -31.21 2.20 -1.22
C ASP A 180 -31.61 3.41 -0.37
N LYS A 181 -32.45 4.26 -0.97
CA LYS A 181 -32.77 5.61 -0.51
C LYS A 181 -33.14 5.59 0.96
N ARG A 182 -32.25 6.07 1.84
CA ARG A 182 -32.57 6.42 3.23
C ARG A 182 -33.40 7.71 3.34
N ASN A 183 -34.31 7.91 2.39
CA ASN A 183 -35.43 8.85 2.42
C ASN A 183 -36.66 8.12 1.84
N THR A 184 -37.21 7.20 2.62
CA THR A 184 -38.55 6.66 2.44
C THR A 184 -39.59 7.73 2.73
N THR A 185 -39.82 8.61 1.76
CA THR A 185 -41.14 9.24 1.54
C THR A 185 -41.32 9.59 0.06
N SER A 186 -41.24 8.57 -0.81
CA SER A 186 -41.78 8.69 -2.16
C SER A 186 -42.35 7.34 -2.59
N THR A 187 -43.63 7.14 -2.31
CA THR A 187 -44.49 6.24 -3.08
C THR A 187 -44.33 6.54 -4.56
N SER A 188 -43.60 5.69 -5.28
CA SER A 188 -43.73 5.59 -6.73
C SER A 188 -43.70 4.11 -7.09
N ASN A 189 -44.89 3.52 -7.18
CA ASN A 189 -45.12 2.31 -7.94
C ASN A 189 -44.78 2.61 -9.40
N THR A 190 -43.58 2.24 -9.85
CA THR A 190 -43.26 2.13 -11.27
C THR A 190 -42.65 0.76 -11.52
N THR A 191 -43.53 -0.22 -11.76
CA THR A 191 -43.22 -1.47 -12.43
C THR A 191 -42.97 -1.19 -13.91
N SER A 192 -41.71 -1.04 -14.29
CA SER A 192 -41.21 -1.29 -15.66
C SER A 192 -39.68 -1.39 -15.59
N PRO A 193 -39.08 -2.55 -15.91
CA PRO A 193 -37.64 -2.64 -16.07
C PRO A 193 -37.28 -1.92 -17.36
N SER A 194 -36.53 -0.82 -17.25
CA SER A 194 -35.98 -0.12 -18.40
C SER A 194 -34.99 -1.03 -19.16
N PRO A 195 -34.96 -1.03 -20.51
CA PRO A 195 -34.28 -2.07 -21.31
C PRO A 195 -32.75 -1.98 -21.40
N LEU A 196 -32.11 -1.18 -20.54
CA LEU A 196 -30.67 -0.83 -20.60
C LEU A 196 -30.02 -0.77 -19.20
N GLN A 197 -30.54 -1.50 -18.22
CA GLN A 197 -29.91 -1.57 -16.91
C GLN A 197 -28.73 -2.55 -16.95
N ASN A 198 -27.51 -2.00 -16.98
CA ASN A 198 -26.33 -2.77 -16.61
C ASN A 198 -26.45 -3.16 -15.13
N HIS A 199 -26.08 -4.39 -14.83
CA HIS A 199 -26.01 -4.92 -13.47
C HIS A 199 -24.65 -4.62 -12.87
N ASN A 200 -24.62 -3.87 -11.76
CA ASN A 200 -23.39 -3.39 -11.16
C ASN A 200 -23.05 -4.17 -9.89
N TYR A 201 -21.84 -4.70 -9.85
CA TYR A 201 -21.31 -5.48 -8.75
C TYR A 201 -20.02 -4.88 -8.24
N PHE A 202 -19.65 -5.24 -7.02
CA PHE A 202 -18.27 -5.13 -6.57
C PHE A 202 -17.75 -6.48 -6.13
N VAL A 203 -16.42 -6.63 -6.22
CA VAL A 203 -15.69 -7.78 -5.72
C VAL A 203 -14.56 -7.28 -4.83
N LEU A 204 -14.35 -7.99 -3.72
CA LEU A 204 -13.31 -7.70 -2.75
C LEU A 204 -12.09 -8.61 -2.95
N GLY A 205 -10.91 -8.00 -2.92
CA GLY A 205 -9.63 -8.70 -2.89
C GLY A 205 -9.07 -8.99 -4.28
N GLU A 206 -8.15 -9.96 -4.34
CA GLU A 206 -7.50 -10.33 -5.58
C GLU A 206 -8.47 -11.14 -6.47
N MET A 207 -9.05 -10.50 -7.48
CA MET A 207 -9.73 -11.16 -8.60
C MET A 207 -8.72 -11.57 -9.68
N ASP A 208 -8.76 -12.81 -10.14
CA ASP A 208 -8.11 -13.18 -11.40
C ASP A 208 -9.00 -12.74 -12.57
N PHE A 209 -8.42 -12.18 -13.64
CA PHE A 209 -9.18 -11.82 -14.83
C PHE A 209 -9.90 -13.02 -15.45
N SER A 210 -9.40 -14.25 -15.22
CA SER A 210 -10.10 -15.48 -15.60
C SER A 210 -11.43 -15.70 -14.86
N GLU A 211 -11.65 -14.99 -13.75
CA GLU A 211 -12.86 -15.02 -12.95
C GLU A 211 -13.88 -13.95 -13.36
N LEU A 212 -13.53 -13.07 -14.31
CA LEU A 212 -14.45 -12.09 -14.87
C LEU A 212 -15.43 -12.80 -15.82
N GLU A 213 -16.74 -12.66 -15.56
CA GLU A 213 -17.76 -13.20 -16.46
C GLU A 213 -17.74 -12.48 -17.82
N ASP A 214 -17.98 -13.22 -18.91
CA ASP A 214 -17.86 -12.70 -20.29
C ASP A 214 -18.76 -11.49 -20.58
N SER A 215 -19.89 -11.37 -19.87
CA SER A 215 -20.83 -10.25 -20.03
C SER A 215 -20.43 -8.99 -19.26
N CYS A 216 -19.31 -9.04 -18.53
CA CYS A 216 -18.90 -8.03 -17.57
C CYS A 216 -17.66 -7.26 -18.01
N ASN A 217 -17.63 -5.98 -17.64
CA ASN A 217 -16.48 -5.11 -17.81
C ASN A 217 -16.06 -4.55 -16.45
N ILE A 218 -14.75 -4.45 -16.24
CA ILE A 218 -14.19 -3.75 -15.07
C ILE A 218 -14.33 -2.25 -15.30
N GLY A 219 -14.97 -1.56 -14.36
CA GLY A 219 -15.12 -0.10 -14.39
C GLY A 219 -13.95 0.60 -13.71
N SER A 220 -13.75 0.31 -12.41
CA SER A 220 -12.72 0.96 -11.60
C SER A 220 -12.27 0.08 -10.45
N SER A 221 -11.05 0.29 -9.99
CA SER A 221 -10.54 -0.30 -8.75
C SER A 221 -10.13 0.79 -7.75
N VAL A 222 -10.45 0.56 -6.49
CA VAL A 222 -10.13 1.45 -5.37
C VAL A 222 -9.62 0.62 -4.19
N LEU A 223 -9.09 1.29 -3.16
CA LEU A 223 -8.62 0.63 -1.95
C LEU A 223 -9.51 0.98 -0.76
N ALA A 224 -9.74 -0.01 0.10
CA ALA A 224 -10.41 0.14 1.40
C ALA A 224 -9.61 -0.57 2.49
N SER A 225 -9.65 -0.06 3.73
CA SER A 225 -8.96 -0.69 4.86
C SER A 225 -9.66 -1.96 5.38
N ILE A 226 -8.89 -3.03 5.56
CA ILE A 226 -9.30 -4.32 6.14
C ILE A 226 -9.90 -4.16 7.53
N ASP A 227 -9.44 -3.20 8.34
CA ASP A 227 -9.90 -3.12 9.74
C ASP A 227 -11.38 -2.76 9.82
N VAL A 228 -11.91 -2.17 8.75
CA VAL A 228 -13.34 -1.92 8.56
C VAL A 228 -13.99 -3.09 7.81
N VAL A 229 -13.38 -3.55 6.69
CA VAL A 229 -13.97 -4.60 5.83
C VAL A 229 -13.96 -6.00 6.43
N SER A 230 -12.93 -6.40 7.18
CA SER A 230 -12.84 -7.73 7.83
C SER A 230 -13.80 -7.90 9.00
N ARG A 231 -14.15 -6.82 9.71
CA ARG A 231 -15.22 -6.86 10.71
C ARG A 231 -16.58 -7.21 10.08
N LEU A 232 -16.72 -6.99 8.78
CA LEU A 232 -17.91 -7.29 7.98
C LEU A 232 -17.85 -8.71 7.39
N LEU A 233 -16.69 -9.38 7.42
CA LEU A 233 -16.46 -10.72 6.86
C LEU A 233 -16.59 -11.86 7.89
N THR A 234 -16.67 -11.57 9.19
CA THR A 234 -16.70 -12.61 10.25
C THR A 234 -18.09 -13.15 10.58
N GLY A 235 -19.11 -12.95 9.74
CA GLY A 235 -20.41 -13.60 9.99
C GLY A 235 -21.60 -13.31 9.08
N ASP A 236 -21.60 -12.26 8.25
CA ASP A 236 -22.79 -11.83 7.51
C ASP A 236 -22.53 -11.58 6.00
N ASN A 237 -23.60 -11.56 5.21
CA ASN A 237 -23.56 -11.11 3.81
C ASN A 237 -23.23 -9.61 3.79
N ILE A 238 -22.07 -9.24 3.26
CA ILE A 238 -21.65 -7.83 3.12
C ILE A 238 -22.68 -7.07 2.29
N SER A 239 -23.17 -5.94 2.81
CA SER A 239 -23.99 -5.01 2.04
C SER A 239 -23.14 -3.93 1.36
N PHE A 240 -23.70 -3.26 0.36
CA PHE A 240 -23.04 -2.11 -0.27
C PHE A 240 -22.81 -0.95 0.71
N SER A 241 -23.68 -0.76 1.70
CA SER A 241 -23.50 0.27 2.74
C SER A 241 -22.26 0.00 3.58
N ASP A 242 -22.02 -1.27 3.92
CA ASP A 242 -20.87 -1.68 4.71
C ASP A 242 -19.55 -1.46 3.95
N LEU A 243 -19.56 -1.77 2.65
CA LEU A 243 -18.46 -1.42 1.75
C LEU A 243 -18.23 0.10 1.73
N TYR A 244 -19.31 0.86 1.59
CA TYR A 244 -19.24 2.31 1.49
C TYR A 244 -18.62 2.95 2.73
N ASP A 245 -18.99 2.47 3.92
CA ASP A 245 -18.37 2.90 5.18
C ASP A 245 -16.86 2.59 5.20
N GLY A 246 -16.45 1.45 4.64
CA GLY A 246 -15.05 1.10 4.44
C GLY A 246 -14.31 2.03 3.48
N LEU A 247 -14.94 2.40 2.37
CA LEU A 247 -14.40 3.35 1.39
C LEU A 247 -14.28 4.76 2.00
N ALA A 248 -15.31 5.21 2.73
CA ALA A 248 -15.34 6.50 3.40
C ALA A 248 -14.34 6.59 4.56
N TYR A 249 -14.03 5.45 5.22
CA TYR A 249 -12.92 5.36 6.17
C TYR A 249 -11.55 5.52 5.49
N GLY A 250 -11.42 5.03 4.26
CA GLY A 250 -10.23 5.13 3.42
C GLY A 250 -9.32 3.90 3.46
N PHE A 251 -8.09 4.09 2.99
CA PHE A 251 -7.07 3.06 2.90
C PHE A 251 -5.75 3.52 3.53
N GLU A 252 -4.86 2.59 3.85
CA GLU A 252 -3.60 2.89 4.53
C GLU A 252 -2.40 2.62 3.64
N LEU A 253 -1.50 3.60 3.53
CA LEU A 253 -0.17 3.37 3.00
C LEU A 253 0.85 3.28 4.12
N ARG A 254 1.90 2.51 3.91
CA ARG A 254 3.08 2.41 4.77
C ARG A 254 4.18 3.30 4.24
N TRP A 255 4.85 4.03 5.13
CA TRP A 255 5.91 4.98 4.81
C TRP A 255 7.25 4.67 5.48
N TYR A 256 7.44 3.46 6.03
CA TYR A 256 8.70 3.04 6.67
C TYR A 256 9.92 3.19 5.75
N ARG A 257 9.71 3.21 4.43
CA ARG A 257 10.75 3.42 3.43
C ARG A 257 11.50 4.74 3.57
N ALA A 258 10.94 5.74 4.24
CA ALA A 258 11.65 6.97 4.59
C ALA A 258 12.96 6.71 5.35
N ASN A 259 12.99 5.64 6.16
CA ASN A 259 14.15 5.26 6.98
C ASN A 259 15.06 4.24 6.28
N CYS A 260 14.78 3.86 5.04
CA CYS A 260 15.55 2.87 4.29
C CYS A 260 16.70 3.46 3.46
N GLY A 261 16.84 4.79 3.38
CA GLY A 261 17.78 5.45 2.47
C GLY A 261 19.23 4.96 2.60
N HIS A 262 19.75 4.82 3.82
CA HIS A 262 21.11 4.31 4.06
C HIS A 262 21.28 2.84 3.67
N CYS A 263 20.25 2.02 3.84
CA CYS A 263 20.26 0.60 3.48
C CYS A 263 20.37 0.45 1.96
N VAL A 264 19.45 1.10 1.24
CA VAL A 264 19.36 1.03 -0.22
C VAL A 264 20.59 1.64 -0.89
N ALA A 265 21.12 2.75 -0.35
CA ALA A 265 22.35 3.38 -0.85
C ALA A 265 23.59 2.47 -0.77
N ARG A 266 23.57 1.45 0.11
CA ARG A 266 24.63 0.45 0.25
C ARG A 266 24.32 -0.86 -0.49
N GLY A 267 23.29 -0.88 -1.33
CA GLY A 267 22.87 -2.06 -2.08
C GLY A 267 22.09 -3.09 -1.25
N GLY A 268 21.59 -2.70 -0.07
CA GLY A 268 20.75 -3.56 0.77
C GLY A 268 19.26 -3.48 0.42
N TRP A 269 18.50 -4.46 0.90
CA TRP A 269 17.04 -4.51 0.83
C TRP A 269 16.42 -4.22 2.20
N CYS A 270 15.40 -3.37 2.23
CA CYS A 270 14.82 -2.84 3.45
C CYS A 270 13.35 -3.26 3.61
N TYR A 271 13.01 -3.82 4.77
CA TYR A 271 11.68 -4.34 5.06
C TYR A 271 11.25 -4.08 6.50
N TYR A 272 9.96 -4.25 6.75
CA TYR A 272 9.32 -3.97 8.03
C TYR A 272 8.63 -5.22 8.59
N ILE A 273 8.97 -5.60 9.81
CA ILE A 273 8.39 -6.72 10.57
C ILE A 273 8.23 -6.26 12.02
N GLU A 274 7.09 -6.54 12.65
CA GLU A 274 6.85 -6.33 14.10
C GLU A 274 7.34 -4.97 14.63
N ASN A 275 6.96 -3.87 13.97
CA ASN A 275 7.35 -2.50 14.34
C ASN A 275 8.85 -2.18 14.24
N ASN A 276 9.62 -3.03 13.58
CA ASN A 276 11.04 -2.84 13.33
C ASN A 276 11.35 -2.80 11.84
N ILE A 277 12.32 -1.98 11.47
CA ILE A 277 12.85 -1.87 10.12
C ILE A 277 14.18 -2.62 10.07
N TYR A 278 14.29 -3.53 9.11
CA TYR A 278 15.45 -4.38 8.89
C TYR A 278 16.11 -4.00 7.56
N CYS A 279 17.42 -4.22 7.51
CA CYS A 279 18.23 -4.03 6.32
C CYS A 279 19.10 -5.26 6.11
N ASP A 280 18.84 -5.98 5.02
CA ASP A 280 19.63 -7.13 4.61
C ASP A 280 20.45 -6.79 3.38
N TYR A 281 21.61 -7.44 3.24
CA TYR A 281 22.49 -7.27 2.09
C TYR A 281 22.55 -8.58 1.31
N CYS A 282 22.43 -8.50 -0.03
CA CYS A 282 22.66 -9.67 -0.86
C CYS A 282 24.11 -10.12 -0.68
N VAL A 283 24.32 -11.32 -0.14
CA VAL A 283 25.65 -11.92 -0.06
C VAL A 283 25.93 -12.62 -1.38
N GLU A 284 26.94 -12.15 -2.12
CA GLU A 284 27.41 -12.84 -3.32
C GLU A 284 28.09 -14.16 -2.90
N LEU A 285 27.35 -15.28 -2.97
CA LEU A 285 27.93 -16.61 -2.84
C LEU A 285 28.57 -17.00 -4.17
N SER A 286 29.86 -16.69 -4.31
CA SER A 286 30.68 -17.22 -5.40
C SER A 286 30.98 -18.69 -5.13
N PHE A 287 30.17 -19.59 -5.71
CA PHE A 287 30.54 -20.99 -5.83
C PHE A 287 31.57 -21.15 -6.96
N ALA A 288 32.56 -22.02 -6.76
CA ALA A 288 33.68 -22.26 -7.69
C ALA A 288 33.28 -22.88 -9.06
N PHE A 289 31.98 -22.90 -9.39
CA PHE A 289 31.44 -23.35 -10.67
C PHE A 289 30.48 -22.28 -11.19
N ASP A 290 31.03 -21.37 -11.99
CA ASP A 290 30.47 -20.36 -12.91
C ASP A 290 28.95 -20.22 -13.03
N THR A 291 28.25 -20.09 -11.90
CA THR A 291 26.83 -19.73 -11.83
C THR A 291 26.68 -18.76 -10.67
N ARG A 292 26.48 -17.48 -11.02
CA ARG A 292 26.15 -16.43 -10.06
C ARG A 292 24.71 -16.63 -9.62
N ILE A 293 24.49 -17.21 -8.45
CA ILE A 293 23.18 -17.28 -7.81
C ILE A 293 23.11 -16.14 -6.79
N PHE A 294 22.27 -15.16 -7.07
CA PHE A 294 21.89 -14.16 -6.08
C PHE A 294 20.80 -14.75 -5.20
N HIS A 295 21.13 -15.08 -3.95
CA HIS A 295 20.09 -15.26 -2.93
C HIS A 295 19.68 -13.88 -2.45
N CYS A 296 18.52 -13.43 -2.93
CA CYS A 296 17.82 -12.25 -2.47
C CYS A 296 16.59 -12.69 -1.67
#